data_AF-A0A1Q7QQK4-F1
#
_entry.id   AF-A0A1Q7QQK4-F1
#
_cell.length_a   1.000
_cell.length_b   1.000
_cell.length_c   1.000
_cell.angle_alpha   90.00
_cell.angle_beta   90.00
_cell.angle_gamma   90.00
#
_symmetry.space_group_name_H-M   'P 1'
#
loop_
_entity.id
_entity.type
_entity.pdbx_description
1 polymer ?
#
loop_
_entity_poly.entity_id
_entity_poly.type
_entity_poly.pdbx_seq_one_letter_code
_entity_poly.pdbx_strand_id
1 'polypeptide(L)' 'MHPDDLLEGTAAAVAFAIAQGANMLRVHDVQAMVRVARMMEFFCGHQDPSKRGRVETRRETAKTTAETRRAEREGR' A
#
# COMPACT_ATOMS: atom_id res chain seq x y z
N MET A 1 -6.25 -1.88 -30.16
CA MET A 1 -6.80 -1.51 -28.84
C MET A 1 -6.82 0.00 -28.80
N HIS A 2 -8.00 0.62 -28.81
CA HIS A 2 -8.09 2.06 -28.68
C HIS A 2 -7.74 2.44 -27.23
N PRO A 3 -7.07 3.57 -26.96
CA PRO A 3 -6.72 3.99 -25.60
C PRO A 3 -7.94 4.04 -24.66
N ASP A 4 -9.09 4.42 -25.20
CA ASP A 4 -10.35 4.52 -24.45
C ASP A 4 -10.92 3.16 -24.00
N ASP A 5 -10.59 2.07 -24.70
CA ASP A 5 -11.04 0.71 -24.34
C ASP A 5 -10.32 0.14 -23.10
N LEU A 6 -9.28 0.83 -22.63
CA LEU A 6 -8.43 0.39 -21.51
C LEU A 6 -8.74 1.14 -20.21
N LEU A 7 -9.78 1.98 -20.22
CA LEU A 7 -10.08 2.89 -19.13
C LEU A 7 -10.61 2.13 -17.90
N GLU A 8 -11.47 1.12 -18.10
CA GLU A 8 -11.91 0.24 -16.99
C GLU A 8 -10.76 -0.60 -16.45
N GLY A 9 -9.90 -1.13 -17.33
CA GLY A 9 -8.73 -1.92 -16.92
C GLY A 9 -7.76 -1.11 -16.08
N THR A 10 -7.48 0.12 -16.50
CA THR A 10 -6.63 1.06 -15.75
C THR A 10 -7.28 1.44 -14.43
N ALA A 11 -8.60 1.69 -14.41
CA ALA A 11 -9.33 1.98 -13.17
C ALA A 11 -9.24 0.81 -12.17
N ALA A 12 -9.38 -0.43 -12.64
CA ALA A 12 -9.26 -1.62 -11.79
C ALA A 12 -7.85 -1.75 -11.20
N ALA A 13 -6.81 -1.57 -12.02
CA ALA A 13 -5.42 -1.61 -11.55
C ALA A 13 -5.12 -0.51 -10.53
N VAL A 14 -5.62 0.71 -10.77
CA VAL A 14 -5.48 1.84 -9.85
C VAL A 14 -6.18 1.59 -8.53
N ALA A 15 -7.44 1.13 -8.55
CA ALA A 15 -8.18 0.82 -7.34
C ALA A 15 -7.47 -0.26 -6.51
N PHE A 16 -6.96 -1.30 -7.18
CA PHE A 16 -6.17 -2.35 -6.53
C PHE A 16 -4.89 -1.78 -5.91
N ALA A 17 -4.14 -0.94 -6.62
CA ALA A 17 -2.93 -0.31 -6.12
C ALA A 17 -3.19 0.54 -4.86
N ILE A 18 -4.27 1.32 -4.85
CA ILE A 18 -4.67 2.12 -3.67
C ILE A 18 -5.01 1.22 -2.48
N ALA A 19 -5.73 0.12 -2.71
CA ALA A 19 -6.05 -0.84 -1.66
C ALA A 19 -4.80 -1.51 -1.06
N GLN A 20 -3.74 -1.68 -1.86
CA GLN A 20 -2.42 -2.14 -1.37
C GLN A 20 -1.61 -1.03 -0.68
N GLY A 21 -2.12 0.21 -0.68
CA GLY A 21 -1.49 1.36 -0.05
C GLY A 21 -0.47 2.09 -0.93
N ALA A 22 -0.64 2.07 -2.25
CA ALA A 22 0.18 2.88 -3.14
C ALA A 22 0.06 4.38 -2.80
N ASN A 23 1.21 5.06 -2.70
CA ASN A 23 1.28 6.49 -2.39
C ASN A 23 1.36 7.38 -3.65
N MET A 24 1.69 6.80 -4.80
CA MET A 24 1.82 7.52 -6.07
C MET A 24 1.28 6.66 -7.21
N LEU A 25 0.53 7.30 -8.11
CA LEU A 25 -0.06 6.67 -9.29
C LEU A 25 0.37 7.46 -10.52
N ARG A 26 0.97 6.78 -11.51
CA ARG A 26 1.28 7.36 -12.81
C ARG A 26 0.27 6.85 -13.82
N VAL A 27 -0.55 7.75 -14.32
CA VAL A 27 -1.67 7.45 -15.23
C VAL A 27 -1.69 8.47 -16.37
N HIS A 28 -2.24 8.07 -17.51
CA HIS A 28 -2.44 8.97 -18.64
C HIS A 28 -3.80 9.70 -18.50
N ASP A 29 -4.84 9.01 -18.03
CA ASP A 29 -6.19 9.56 -17.85
C ASP A 29 -6.42 10.15 -16.45
N VAL A 30 -5.81 11.30 -16.19
CA VAL A 30 -5.79 11.92 -14.86
C VAL A 30 -7.19 12.19 -14.31
N GLN A 31 -8.08 12.77 -15.12
CA GLN A 31 -9.41 13.19 -14.65
C GLN A 31 -10.27 12.01 -14.17
N ALA A 32 -10.26 10.91 -14.93
CA ALA A 32 -11.00 9.71 -14.55
C ALA A 32 -10.40 9.05 -13.30
N MET A 33 -9.08 8.96 -13.22
CA MET A 33 -8.38 8.28 -12.13
C MET A 33 -8.44 9.06 -10.82
N VAL A 34 -8.49 10.39 -10.84
CA VAL A 34 -8.69 11.20 -9.62
C VAL A 34 -10.03 10.89 -8.94
N ARG A 35 -11.10 10.67 -9.71
CA ARG A 35 -12.41 10.28 -9.14
C ARG A 35 -12.34 8.90 -8.47
N VAL A 36 -11.69 7.93 -9.12
CA VAL A 36 -11.47 6.59 -8.56
C VAL A 36 -10.64 6.67 -7.29
N ALA A 37 -9.56 7.46 -7.32
CA ALA A 37 -8.67 7.62 -6.19
C ALA A 37 -9.38 8.19 -4.96
N ARG A 38 -10.15 9.28 -5.13
CA ARG A 38 -10.94 9.88 -4.04
C ARG A 38 -11.98 8.92 -3.46
N MET A 39 -12.64 8.14 -4.32
CA MET A 39 -13.60 7.13 -3.86
C MET A 39 -12.89 6.04 -3.04
N MET A 40 -11.74 5.57 -3.51
CA MET A 40 -10.96 4.53 -2.83
C MET A 40 -10.32 5.02 -1.53
N GLU A 41 -9.89 6.28 -1.45
CA GLU A 41 -9.41 6.88 -0.19
C GLU A 41 -10.49 6.85 0.89
N PHE A 42 -11.76 7.03 0.53
CA PHE A 42 -12.87 6.88 1.47
C PHE A 42 -13.03 5.41 1.93
N PHE A 43 -12.98 4.45 1.00
CA PHE A 43 -13.13 3.02 1.32
C PHE A 43 -11.98 2.46 2.16
N CYS A 44 -10.73 2.76 1.79
CA CYS A 44 -9.54 2.25 2.46
C CYS A 44 -9.14 3.08 3.69
N GLY A 45 -9.76 4.25 3.88
CA GLY A 45 -9.30 5.29 4.79
C GLY A 45 -8.03 5.98 4.25
N HIS A 46 -7.86 7.26 4.57
CA HIS A 46 -6.65 8.00 4.19
C HIS A 46 -5.40 7.31 4.77
N GLN A 47 -4.57 6.78 3.87
CA GLN A 47 -3.34 6.10 4.23
C GLN A 47 -2.28 7.15 4.52
N ASP A 48 -2.12 7.48 5.80
CA ASP A 48 -1.09 8.41 6.26
C ASP A 48 0.32 7.81 6.03
N PRO A 49 1.12 8.35 5.09
CA PRO A 49 2.44 7.81 4.78
C PRO A 49 3.40 7.89 5.98
N SER A 50 3.19 8.82 6.91
CA SER A 50 4.02 8.95 8.12
C SER A 50 3.85 7.77 9.09
N LYS A 51 2.72 7.05 9.01
CA LYS A 51 2.45 5.89 9.86
C LYS A 51 3.13 4.62 9.36
N ARG A 52 3.47 4.53 8.06
CA ARG A 52 4.06 3.34 7.44
C ARG A 52 5.42 2.98 8.05
N GLY A 53 6.33 3.95 8.15
CA GLY A 53 7.67 3.74 8.73
C GLY A 53 7.63 3.30 10.20
N ARG A 54 6.58 3.67 10.95
CA ARG A 54 6.39 3.24 12.35
C ARG A 54 5.91 1.79 12.47
N VAL A 55 5.10 1.32 11.51
CA VAL A 55 4.62 -0.07 11.50
C VAL A 55 5.74 -1.03 11.09
N GLU A 56 6.56 -0.64 10.11
CA GLU A 56 7.70 -1.43 9.64
C GLU A 56 8.79 -1.54 10.72
N THR A 57 9.21 -0.43 11.32
CA THR A 57 10.18 -0.43 12.43
C THR A 57 9.70 -1.24 13.64
N ARG A 58 8.40 -1.21 13.96
CA ARG A 58 7.82 -2.03 15.04
C ARG A 58 7.82 -3.52 14.71
N ARG A 59 7.56 -3.91 13.46
CA ARG A 59 7.66 -5.30 13.02
C ARG A 59 9.10 -5.78 13.03
N GLU A 60 10.04 -4.93 12.63
CA GLU A 60 11.47 -5.25 12.61
C GLU A 60 12.03 -5.44 14.02
N THR A 61 11.80 -4.48 14.92
CA THR A 61 12.19 -4.60 16.34
C THR A 61 11.55 -5.80 17.03
N ALA A 62 10.29 -6.13 16.70
CA ALA A 62 9.63 -7.33 17.20
C ALA A 62 10.29 -8.63 16.69
N LYS A 63 10.74 -8.66 15.43
CA LYS A 63 11.47 -9.81 14.87
C LYS A 63 12.84 -9.97 15.53
N THR A 64 13.62 -8.89 15.65
CA THR A 64 14.96 -8.95 16.27
C THR A 64 14.86 -9.36 17.74
N THR A 65 13.89 -8.84 18.49
CA THR A 65 13.68 -9.22 19.90
C THR A 65 13.30 -10.70 20.05
N ALA A 66 12.52 -11.25 19.10
CA ALA A 66 12.16 -12.66 19.10
C ALA A 66 13.35 -13.57 18.76
N GLU A 67 14.21 -13.14 17.84
CA GLU A 67 15.44 -13.85 17.47
C GLU A 67 16.47 -13.84 18.62
N THR A 68 16.67 -12.70 19.29
CA THR A 68 17.53 -12.61 20.48
C THR A 68 17.04 -13.51 21.60
N ARG A 69 15.73 -13.51 21.89
CA ARG A 69 15.13 -14.40 22.92
C ARG A 69 15.21 -15.89 22.58
N ARG A 70 15.27 -16.25 21.29
CA ARG A 70 15.42 -17.64 20.85
C ARG A 70 16.86 -18.12 20.99
N ALA A 71 17.84 -17.29 20.62
CA ALA A 71 19.26 -17.58 20.82
C ALA A 71 19.62 -17.77 22.31
N GLU A 72 19.02 -16.97 23.21
CA GLU A 72 19.21 -17.11 24.68
C GLU A 72 18.59 -18.39 25.27
N ARG A 73 17.64 -19.03 24.57
CA ARG A 73 17.01 -20.29 25.01
C ARG A 73 17.73 -21.54 24.50
N GLU A 74 18.39 -21.46 23.35
CA GLU A 74 19.12 -22.58 22.73
C GLU A 74 20.57 -22.73 23.28
N GLY A 75 21.08 -21.75 24.01
CA GLY A 75 22.42 -21.77 24.63
C GLY A 75 22.50 -22.33 26.06
N ARG A 76 21.52 -23.12 26.52
CA ARG A 76 21.50 -23.78 27.84
C ARG A 76 21.27 -25.27 27.70
#